data_AF-A0A920RUD1-F1
#
_entry.id   AF-A0A920RUD1-F1
#
_cell.length_a   1.000
_cell.length_b   1.000
_cell.length_c   1.000
_cell.angle_alpha   90.00
_cell.angle_beta   90.00
_cell.angle_gamma   90.00
#
_symmetry.space_group_name_H-M   'P 1'
#
loop_
_entity.id
_entity.type
_entity.pdbx_description
1 polymer ?
#
loop_
_entity_poly.entity_id
_entity_poly.type
_entity_poly.pdbx_seq_one_letter_code
_entity_poly.pdbx_strand_id
1 'polypeptide(L)'
;MRTPPDTPPPNYLGRKFQLRMMSMVGLLVLVLVAIDRAREPSSWYWLTGPPQPAPATVDTPETTPRAVTPDLLDAVTVPKEDLAGIADDSVGLRGEESGPYHRILARARDLPQADLEAVARDVAFSVLQKQPEHFRGQLVTISGDPRED
;
A
#
# COMPACT_ATOMS: atom_id res chain seq x y z
N MET A 1 41.87 31.28 -56.93
CA MET A 1 40.60 30.72 -56.40
C MET A 1 40.98 29.57 -55.48
N ARG A 2 40.75 29.68 -54.16
CA ARG A 2 41.02 28.60 -53.18
C ARG A 2 39.73 27.82 -52.97
N THR A 3 39.71 26.53 -53.29
CA THR A 3 38.63 25.62 -52.91
C THR A 3 38.76 25.29 -51.40
N PRO A 4 37.66 25.28 -50.63
CA PRO A 4 37.71 24.87 -49.22
C PRO A 4 38.04 23.38 -49.11
N PRO A 5 38.70 22.93 -48.03
CA PRO A 5 39.04 21.53 -47.85
C PRO A 5 37.76 20.70 -47.63
N ASP A 6 37.60 19.63 -48.42
CA ASP A 6 36.55 18.63 -48.24
C ASP A 6 36.67 18.01 -46.85
N THR A 7 35.64 18.19 -46.02
CA THR A 7 35.57 17.55 -44.71
C THR A 7 34.92 16.18 -44.91
N PRO A 8 35.61 15.06 -44.62
CA PRO A 8 35.07 13.73 -44.87
C PRO A 8 33.79 13.51 -44.05
N PRO A 9 32.76 12.83 -44.62
CA PRO A 9 31.49 12.64 -43.94
C PRO A 9 31.67 11.85 -42.63
N PRO A 10 30.96 12.20 -41.55
CA PRO A 10 31.10 11.52 -40.26
C PRO A 10 30.77 10.03 -40.42
N ASN A 11 31.74 9.17 -40.09
CA ASN A 11 31.58 7.72 -40.25
C ASN A 11 31.03 7.09 -38.97
N TYR A 12 29.70 7.14 -38.83
CA TYR A 12 28.97 6.54 -37.71
C TYR A 12 29.03 5.00 -37.69
N LEU A 13 29.37 4.37 -38.81
CA LEU A 13 29.53 2.92 -38.97
C LEU A 13 30.98 2.45 -38.80
N GLY A 14 31.89 3.33 -38.38
CA GLY A 14 33.28 2.97 -38.12
C GLY A 14 33.39 1.98 -36.96
N ARG A 15 34.25 0.96 -37.11
CA ARG A 15 34.48 -0.16 -36.16
C ARG A 15 34.61 0.28 -34.69
N LYS A 16 35.23 1.44 -34.43
CA LYS A 16 35.42 2.02 -33.08
C LYS A 16 34.13 2.63 -32.49
N PHE A 17 33.32 3.28 -33.31
CA PHE A 17 32.02 3.83 -32.90
C PHE A 17 30.99 2.71 -32.70
N GLN A 18 30.99 1.72 -33.60
CA GLN A 18 30.15 0.54 -33.49
C GLN A 18 30.43 -0.26 -32.21
N LEU A 19 31.70 -0.39 -31.81
CA LEU A 19 32.10 -1.02 -30.53
C LEU A 19 31.60 -0.24 -29.31
N ARG A 20 31.68 1.09 -29.30
CA ARG A 20 31.17 1.91 -28.18
C ARG A 20 29.64 1.81 -28.09
N MET A 21 28.93 1.90 -29.22
CA MET A 21 27.48 1.75 -29.26
C MET A 21 27.03 0.35 -28.81
N MET A 22 27.69 -0.71 -29.28
CA MET A 22 27.45 -2.08 -28.81
C MET A 22 27.74 -2.25 -27.31
N SER A 23 28.77 -1.57 -26.78
CA SER A 23 29.04 -1.62 -25.34
C SER A 23 27.96 -0.92 -24.51
N MET A 24 27.40 0.19 -24.99
CA MET A 24 26.31 0.88 -24.30
C MET A 24 25.02 0.07 -24.35
N VAL A 25 24.68 -0.50 -25.51
CA VAL A 25 23.52 -1.38 -25.66
C VAL A 25 23.70 -2.65 -24.84
N GLY A 26 24.89 -3.25 -24.84
CA GLY A 26 25.21 -4.43 -24.04
C GLY A 26 25.12 -4.14 -22.54
N LEU A 27 25.60 -2.99 -22.09
CA LEU A 27 25.48 -2.57 -20.69
C LEU A 27 24.02 -2.31 -20.30
N LEU A 28 23.23 -1.70 -21.20
CA LEU A 28 21.80 -1.51 -20.98
C LEU A 28 21.07 -2.85 -20.84
N VAL A 29 21.30 -3.79 -21.75
CA VAL A 29 20.72 -5.14 -21.67
C VAL A 29 21.16 -5.85 -20.40
N LEU A 30 22.43 -5.73 -20.01
CA LEU A 30 22.95 -6.31 -18.78
C LEU A 30 22.25 -5.73 -17.53
N VAL A 31 22.00 -4.42 -17.51
CA VAL A 31 21.26 -3.76 -16.43
C VAL A 31 19.80 -4.23 -16.39
N LEU A 32 19.13 -4.33 -17.54
CA LEU A 32 17.74 -4.81 -17.59
C LEU A 32 17.62 -6.25 -17.10
N VAL A 33 18.55 -7.13 -17.46
CA VAL A 33 18.60 -8.51 -16.95
C VAL A 33 18.84 -8.53 -15.44
N ALA A 34 19.70 -7.66 -14.92
CA ALA A 34 19.93 -7.57 -13.48
C ALA A 34 18.68 -7.09 -12.71
N ILE A 35 17.94 -6.13 -13.26
CA ILE A 35 16.67 -5.66 -12.67
C ILE A 35 15.63 -6.77 -12.68
N ASP A 36 15.49 -7.48 -13.80
CA ASP A 36 14.54 -8.60 -13.92
C ASP A 36 14.82 -9.69 -12.89
N ARG A 37 16.10 -10.04 -12.71
CA ARG A 37 16.54 -11.02 -11.69
C ARG A 37 16.29 -10.55 -10.26
N ALA A 38 16.36 -9.25 -10.00
CA ALA A 38 16.10 -8.66 -8.68
C ALA A 38 14.60 -8.50 -8.36
N ARG A 39 13.73 -8.53 -9.37
CA ARG A 39 12.27 -8.45 -9.21
C ARG A 39 11.64 -9.75 -8.74
N GLU A 40 12.31 -10.88 -8.87
CA GLU A 40 11.79 -12.15 -8.35
C GLU A 40 11.87 -12.14 -6.81
N PRO A 41 10.75 -12.28 -6.07
CA PRO A 41 10.76 -12.28 -4.60
C PRO A 41 11.64 -13.39 -4.03
N SER A 42 11.86 -14.46 -4.80
CA SER A 42 12.74 -15.56 -4.42
C SER A 42 14.21 -15.21 -4.31
N SER A 43 14.67 -14.22 -5.08
CA SER A 43 16.04 -13.70 -4.99
C SER A 43 16.30 -12.95 -3.68
N TRP A 44 15.26 -12.62 -2.92
CA TRP A 44 15.31 -12.02 -1.59
C TRP A 44 15.15 -13.03 -0.44
N TYR A 45 14.83 -14.30 -0.72
CA TYR A 45 14.61 -15.32 0.31
C TYR A 45 15.85 -15.66 1.14
N TRP A 46 17.05 -15.32 0.67
CA TRP A 46 18.26 -15.42 1.50
C TRP A 46 18.32 -14.33 2.58
N LEU A 47 17.63 -13.20 2.39
CA LEU A 47 17.55 -12.10 3.35
C LEU A 47 16.31 -12.20 4.25
N THR A 48 15.17 -12.61 3.71
CA THR A 48 13.88 -12.66 4.45
C THR A 48 13.43 -14.07 4.83
N GLY A 49 14.08 -15.12 4.33
CA GLY A 49 13.63 -16.51 4.45
C GLY A 49 12.62 -16.89 3.36
N PRO A 50 12.50 -18.19 2.99
CA PRO A 50 11.46 -18.64 2.09
C PRO A 50 10.07 -18.33 2.70
N PRO A 51 9.09 -17.90 1.89
CA PRO A 51 7.77 -17.58 2.37
C PRO A 51 7.20 -18.83 3.03
N GLN A 52 6.75 -18.67 4.28
CA GLN A 52 6.02 -19.72 4.97
C GLN A 52 4.88 -20.14 4.02
N PRO A 53 4.78 -21.43 3.64
CA PRO A 53 3.63 -21.89 2.87
C PRO A 53 2.39 -21.38 3.61
N ALA A 54 1.53 -20.67 2.87
CA ALA A 54 0.31 -20.08 3.43
C ALA A 54 -0.29 -21.09 4.40
N PRO A 55 -0.49 -20.71 5.69
CA PRO A 55 -0.92 -21.67 6.70
C PRO A 55 -2.11 -22.41 6.11
N ALA A 56 -1.96 -23.72 5.94
CA ALA A 56 -3.02 -24.60 5.46
C ALA A 56 -4.26 -24.16 6.22
N THR A 57 -5.27 -23.68 5.49
CA THR A 57 -6.50 -23.04 5.98
C THR A 57 -6.69 -23.45 7.42
N VAL A 58 -6.22 -22.60 8.35
CA VAL A 58 -6.57 -22.80 9.75
C VAL A 58 -8.08 -22.81 9.66
N ASP A 59 -8.70 -23.92 10.04
CA ASP A 59 -10.14 -23.98 10.19
C ASP A 59 -10.48 -22.78 11.06
N THR A 60 -10.89 -21.69 10.40
CA THR A 60 -11.48 -20.54 11.02
C THR A 60 -12.59 -21.18 11.83
N PRO A 61 -12.50 -21.20 13.17
CA PRO A 61 -13.58 -21.75 13.96
C PRO A 61 -14.81 -21.03 13.45
N GLU A 62 -15.74 -21.78 12.85
CA GLU A 62 -16.91 -21.23 12.17
C GLU A 62 -17.37 -20.04 12.99
N THR A 63 -17.20 -18.84 12.42
CA THR A 63 -17.70 -17.61 13.02
C THR A 63 -19.19 -17.83 13.10
N THR A 64 -19.65 -18.39 14.22
CA THR A 64 -21.05 -18.41 14.58
C THR A 64 -21.46 -16.96 14.48
N PRO A 65 -22.36 -16.58 13.56
CA PRO A 65 -22.67 -15.18 13.32
C PRO A 65 -23.08 -14.58 14.65
N ARG A 66 -22.20 -13.77 15.24
CA ARG A 66 -22.49 -13.15 16.51
C ARG A 66 -23.60 -12.17 16.23
N ALA A 67 -24.76 -12.41 16.85
CA ALA A 67 -25.92 -11.57 16.62
C ALA A 67 -25.56 -10.13 17.02
N VAL A 68 -25.65 -9.21 16.06
CA VAL A 68 -25.42 -7.79 16.30
C VAL A 68 -26.60 -7.28 17.14
N THR A 69 -26.34 -7.02 18.42
CA THR A 69 -27.33 -6.44 19.33
C THR A 69 -27.25 -4.90 19.29
N PRO A 70 -28.35 -4.18 19.59
CA PRO A 70 -28.32 -2.71 19.70
C PRO A 70 -27.27 -2.21 20.70
N ASP A 71 -27.12 -2.89 21.84
CA ASP A 71 -26.11 -2.54 22.86
C ASP A 71 -24.68 -2.65 22.32
N LEU A 72 -24.43 -3.65 21.46
CA LEU A 72 -23.12 -3.80 20.81
C LEU A 72 -22.87 -2.69 19.80
N LEU A 73 -23.88 -2.31 19.00
CA LEU A 73 -23.79 -1.18 18.08
C LEU A 73 -23.49 0.13 18.81
N ASP A 74 -24.14 0.38 19.94
CA ASP A 74 -23.91 1.56 20.77
C ASP A 74 -22.51 1.55 21.42
N ALA A 75 -22.01 0.37 21.82
CA ALA A 75 -20.66 0.23 22.35
C ALA A 75 -19.58 0.52 21.29
N VAL A 76 -19.78 0.05 20.05
CA VAL A 76 -18.83 0.21 18.94
C VAL A 76 -18.87 1.62 18.34
N THR A 77 -20.05 2.26 18.31
CA THR A 77 -20.22 3.58 17.69
C THR A 77 -19.41 4.64 18.43
N VAL A 78 -18.66 5.45 17.69
CA VAL A 78 -17.88 6.55 18.27
C VAL A 78 -18.83 7.69 18.69
N PRO A 79 -18.74 8.17 19.95
CA PRO A 79 -19.55 9.29 20.41
C PRO A 79 -19.29 10.58 19.61
N LYS A 80 -20.33 11.39 19.37
CA LYS A 80 -20.22 12.61 18.55
C LYS A 80 -19.31 13.66 19.17
N GLU A 81 -19.27 13.71 20.50
CA GLU A 81 -18.39 14.57 21.28
C GLU A 81 -16.90 14.29 21.04
N ASP A 82 -16.54 13.03 20.79
CA ASP A 82 -15.16 12.65 20.45
C ASP A 82 -14.82 13.03 19.00
N LEU A 83 -15.82 13.18 18.13
CA LEU A 83 -15.63 13.60 16.74
C LEU A 83 -15.62 15.12 16.57
N ALA A 84 -16.21 15.88 17.50
CA ALA A 84 -16.43 17.32 17.36
C ALA A 84 -15.13 18.14 17.21
N GLY A 85 -14.03 17.66 17.77
CA GLY A 85 -12.72 18.33 17.71
C GLY A 85 -11.78 17.82 16.62
N ILE A 86 -12.21 16.87 15.78
CA ILE A 86 -11.37 16.25 14.75
C ILE A 86 -11.55 17.00 13.42
N ALA A 87 -10.44 17.38 12.77
CA ALA A 87 -10.43 18.08 11.50
C ALA A 87 -9.54 17.36 10.46
N ASP A 88 -10.13 17.03 9.31
CA ASP A 88 -9.49 16.21 8.26
C ASP A 88 -8.69 17.04 7.23
N ASP A 89 -8.02 18.12 7.67
CA ASP A 89 -7.32 19.09 6.82
C ASP A 89 -5.81 19.19 7.08
N SER A 90 -5.26 18.33 7.93
CA SER A 90 -3.83 18.26 8.20
C SER A 90 -3.28 16.84 8.22
N VAL A 91 -1.99 16.72 7.94
CA VAL A 91 -1.23 15.48 8.14
C VAL A 91 -0.75 15.37 9.58
N GLY A 92 -0.91 14.20 10.19
CA GLY A 92 -0.54 13.93 11.58
C GLY A 92 -1.66 14.25 12.58
N LEU A 93 -1.44 13.87 13.83
CA LEU A 93 -2.41 14.07 14.93
C LEU A 93 -2.16 15.42 15.61
N ARG A 94 -3.17 16.29 15.66
CA ARG A 94 -3.06 17.56 16.38
C ARG A 94 -3.07 17.35 17.89
N GLY A 95 -2.49 18.31 18.63
CA GLY A 95 -2.51 18.27 20.10
C GLY A 95 -3.92 18.20 20.68
N GLU A 96 -4.86 18.92 20.06
CA GLU A 96 -6.29 18.93 20.43
C GLU A 96 -7.03 17.61 20.11
N GLU A 97 -6.55 16.86 19.11
CA GLU A 97 -7.12 15.58 18.68
C GLU A 97 -6.56 14.39 19.48
N SER A 98 -5.44 14.57 20.19
CA SER A 98 -4.79 13.51 20.96
C SER A 98 -5.72 12.87 21.99
N GLY A 99 -6.50 13.69 22.72
CA GLY A 99 -7.44 13.21 23.72
C GLY A 99 -8.51 12.29 23.12
N PRO A 100 -9.32 12.78 22.16
CA PRO A 100 -10.30 11.96 21.45
C PRO A 100 -9.70 10.70 20.80
N TYR A 101 -8.54 10.83 20.15
CA TYR A 101 -7.84 9.71 19.52
C TYR A 101 -7.58 8.56 20.50
N HIS A 102 -7.01 8.86 21.67
CA HIS A 102 -6.72 7.82 22.67
C HIS A 102 -7.97 7.19 23.27
N ARG A 103 -9.08 7.95 23.40
CA ARG A 103 -10.36 7.40 23.88
C ARG A 103 -10.98 6.43 22.88
N ILE A 104 -10.99 6.80 21.60
CA ILE A 104 -11.47 5.94 20.51
C ILE A 104 -10.64 4.66 20.44
N LEU A 105 -9.31 4.78 20.50
CA LEU A 105 -8.42 3.63 20.47
C LEU A 105 -8.60 2.71 21.69
N ALA A 106 -8.74 3.29 22.90
CA ALA A 106 -8.99 2.51 24.12
C ALA A 106 -10.31 1.73 24.02
N ARG A 107 -11.39 2.39 23.57
CA ARG A 107 -12.69 1.75 23.36
C ARG A 107 -12.61 0.57 22.39
N ALA A 108 -11.94 0.75 21.25
CA ALA A 108 -11.75 -0.33 20.29
C ALA A 108 -10.96 -1.50 20.89
N ARG A 109 -9.91 -1.21 21.67
CA ARG A 109 -9.07 -2.22 22.32
C ARG A 109 -9.80 -3.00 23.41
N ASP A 110 -10.72 -2.36 24.12
CA ASP A 110 -11.44 -2.97 25.24
C ASP A 110 -12.57 -3.92 24.76
N LEU A 111 -12.92 -3.88 23.46
CA LEU A 111 -13.91 -4.76 22.84
C LEU A 111 -13.27 -6.04 22.26
N PRO A 112 -13.94 -7.20 22.34
CA PRO A 112 -13.48 -8.40 21.66
C PRO A 112 -13.41 -8.23 20.15
N GLN A 113 -12.33 -8.74 19.53
CA GLN A 113 -12.13 -8.67 18.08
C GLN A 113 -13.34 -9.22 17.30
N ALA A 114 -13.93 -10.34 17.75
CA ALA A 114 -15.10 -10.95 17.11
C ALA A 114 -16.34 -10.03 17.13
N ASP A 115 -16.48 -9.17 18.15
CA ASP A 115 -17.59 -8.22 18.26
C ASP A 115 -17.39 -7.04 17.30
N LEU A 116 -16.14 -6.59 17.13
CA LEU A 116 -15.78 -5.59 16.12
C LEU A 116 -16.05 -6.13 14.70
N GLU A 117 -15.59 -7.35 14.41
CA GLU A 117 -15.77 -7.99 13.09
C GLU A 117 -17.24 -8.24 12.76
N ALA A 118 -18.08 -8.56 13.75
CA ALA A 118 -19.51 -8.75 13.54
C ALA A 118 -20.24 -7.46 13.14
N VAL A 119 -19.75 -6.30 13.57
CA VAL A 119 -20.34 -4.98 13.30
C VAL A 119 -19.72 -4.30 12.09
N ALA A 120 -18.44 -4.57 11.81
CA ALA A 120 -17.69 -3.89 10.77
C ALA A 120 -18.31 -4.10 9.38
N ARG A 121 -18.42 -3.01 8.62
CA ARG A 121 -18.87 -3.06 7.21
C ARG A 121 -17.68 -3.11 6.28
N ASP A 122 -17.68 -4.04 5.33
CA ASP A 122 -16.67 -4.07 4.27
C ASP A 122 -16.88 -2.90 3.30
N VAL A 123 -15.86 -2.04 3.19
CA VAL A 123 -15.89 -0.82 2.39
C VAL A 123 -14.60 -0.73 1.58
N ALA A 124 -14.75 -0.58 0.26
CA ALA A 124 -13.62 -0.32 -0.62
C ALA A 124 -12.98 1.03 -0.31
N PHE A 125 -11.64 1.09 -0.29
CA PHE A 125 -10.90 2.32 0.01
C PHE A 125 -11.31 3.53 -0.87
N SER A 126 -11.62 3.28 -2.15
CA SER A 126 -12.06 4.32 -3.09
C SER A 126 -13.41 4.93 -2.73
N VAL A 127 -14.30 4.20 -2.05
CA VAL A 127 -15.59 4.71 -1.57
C VAL A 127 -15.38 5.57 -0.33
N LEU A 128 -14.53 5.12 0.59
CA LEU A 128 -14.17 5.88 1.80
C LEU A 128 -13.55 7.24 1.44
N GLN A 129 -12.68 7.28 0.42
CA GLN A 129 -12.07 8.52 -0.06
C GLN A 129 -13.09 9.50 -0.66
N LYS A 130 -14.13 9.00 -1.34
CA LYS A 130 -15.16 9.84 -1.99
C LYS A 130 -16.23 10.32 -1.03
N GLN A 131 -16.50 9.56 0.03
CA GLN A 131 -17.62 9.80 0.94
C GLN A 131 -17.20 9.67 2.42
N PRO A 132 -16.13 10.35 2.88
CA PRO A 132 -15.60 10.15 4.23
C PRO A 132 -16.62 10.47 5.32
N GLU A 133 -17.41 11.54 5.13
CA GLU A 133 -18.45 11.96 6.07
C GLU A 133 -19.54 10.91 6.28
N HIS A 134 -19.81 10.06 5.28
CA HIS A 134 -20.80 9.00 5.41
C HIS A 134 -20.37 7.89 6.39
N PHE A 135 -19.06 7.66 6.51
CA PHE A 135 -18.49 6.59 7.33
C PHE A 135 -17.89 7.12 8.65
N ARG A 136 -17.94 8.43 8.88
CA ARG A 136 -17.33 9.05 10.05
C ARG A 136 -17.90 8.46 11.35
N GLY A 137 -17.02 7.96 12.22
CA GLY A 137 -17.38 7.34 13.49
C GLY A 137 -17.99 5.93 13.40
N GLN A 138 -18.05 5.34 12.21
CA GLN A 138 -18.54 3.98 11.99
C GLN A 138 -17.37 3.00 11.89
N LEU A 139 -17.61 1.76 12.33
CA LEU A 139 -16.64 0.69 12.17
C LEU A 139 -16.71 0.11 10.75
N VAL A 140 -15.58 0.13 10.06
CA VAL A 140 -15.43 -0.39 8.69
C VAL A 140 -14.23 -1.31 8.60
N THR A 141 -14.33 -2.31 7.72
CA THR A 141 -13.23 -3.14 7.27
C THR A 141 -12.81 -2.66 5.89
N ILE A 142 -11.51 -2.46 5.69
CA ILE A 142 -10.96 -2.04 4.39
C ILE A 142 -10.21 -3.23 3.80
N SER A 143 -10.75 -3.75 2.70
CA SER A 143 -10.12 -4.82 1.92
C SER A 143 -9.30 -4.22 0.78
N GLY A 144 -8.07 -4.69 0.58
CA GLY A 144 -7.17 -4.23 -0.49
C GLY A 144 -6.22 -5.33 -0.94
N ASP A 145 -5.92 -5.35 -2.23
CA ASP A 145 -4.89 -6.22 -2.83
C ASP A 145 -3.60 -5.39 -2.96
N PRO A 146 -2.51 -5.72 -2.25
CA PRO A 146 -1.26 -4.99 -2.38
C PRO A 146 -0.65 -5.29 -3.76
N ARG A 147 -0.99 -4.47 -4.76
CA ARG A 147 -0.24 -4.44 -6.01
C ARG A 147 0.96 -3.51 -5.84
N GLU A 148 2.13 -4.12 -5.69
CA GLU A 148 3.41 -3.45 -5.92
C GLU A 148 3.57 -3.29 -7.44
N ASP A 149 3.38 -2.07 -7.95
CA ASP A 149 3.76 -1.66 -9.31
C ASP A 149 5.21 -1.16 -9.34
#